data_AF-A0A1B1A7Q6-F1
#
_entry.id   AF-A0A1B1A7Q6-F1
#
_cell.length_a   1.000
_cell.length_b   1.000
_cell.length_c   1.000
_cell.angle_alpha   90.00
_cell.angle_beta   90.00
_cell.angle_gamma   90.00
#
_symmetry.space_group_name_H-M   'P 1'
#
loop_
_entity.id
_entity.type
_entity.pdbx_description
1 polymer ?
#
loop_
_entity_poly.entity_id
_entity_poly.type
_entity_poly.pdbx_seq_one_letter_code
_entity_poly.pdbx_strand_id
1 'polypeptide(L)'
;MTDLTPAEVTAQAEPVANTQSGTFGGVCQTCTAPRQVKFFYDDPLTTPVTDLTTRFLDADETVLAQTRTYHPLNYGAKDTEAQIQEIRDNLGIAEQPDLPHAPLTIDTGAEADIDSAADDAWELEKGLVGDLWTFETAMVRTFQPYVDEWNRDGWTGAAGDFINGVGRGISSWWNGEKDFWGSAWGWLKSTTSSAASAAWDAVTSPIETAQALGRAAWDGAQAAYEQLENLVEILRALLTGDIDAFFEKTQLLAALRTAGGAIGEFGQMIYDAFQNGVEWLNSLIEMIRRTPVLGLIANTAMRVITMMTPNFWAEMVGTGGGFVIPEVIIWLICLLIGALAAASGAGAAPAVAALAARAASTAAKIRRLIKGSGNAFRAITRFLDLLQPIIAKIGPLGRKLRDSIREIQRGVVDKTQKLFMPTRYYLQRLRQLEFDVPGAHGPQRHEGDVTAKALGDRTYYGIDPMTGTKVDGVHGGNHMAPRNSTKFKTPADYVRADDFMRNTADFKAGVSSGDSSIEVIESISNPKLFGPSAQSRFMGKQRVGSAKNPTGMRDLDFRNGTIKAVYKKKPDGTYGLYTMFPQHSGVFPAVYPWK
;
A
#
# COMPACT_ATOMS: atom_id res chain seq x y z
N MET A 1 12.77 -17.50 -42.27
CA MET A 1 13.72 -16.41 -42.56
C MET A 1 14.83 -17.03 -43.40
N THR A 2 15.18 -16.43 -44.53
CA THR A 2 16.32 -16.84 -45.35
C THR A 2 17.59 -16.29 -44.71
N ASP A 3 18.50 -17.17 -44.28
CA ASP A 3 19.79 -16.77 -43.72
C ASP A 3 20.64 -16.10 -44.81
N LEU A 4 20.96 -14.83 -44.61
CA LEU A 4 21.86 -14.08 -45.48
C LEU A 4 23.30 -14.59 -45.32
N THR A 5 23.99 -14.76 -46.43
CA THR A 5 25.42 -15.11 -46.43
C THR A 5 26.28 -13.91 -46.00
N PRO A 6 27.50 -14.13 -45.45
CA PRO A 6 28.40 -13.03 -45.07
C PRO A 6 28.70 -12.04 -46.21
N ALA A 7 28.71 -12.50 -47.45
CA ALA A 7 28.90 -11.65 -48.63
C ALA A 7 27.68 -10.75 -48.88
N GLU A 8 26.47 -11.26 -48.68
CA GLU A 8 25.24 -10.48 -48.80
C GLU A 8 25.10 -9.46 -47.67
N VAL A 9 25.52 -9.81 -46.45
CA VAL A 9 25.61 -8.87 -45.33
C VAL A 9 26.60 -7.73 -45.64
N THR A 10 27.77 -8.07 -46.19
CA THR A 10 28.79 -7.08 -46.55
C THR A 10 28.31 -6.16 -47.67
N ALA A 11 27.71 -6.72 -48.72
CA ALA A 11 27.19 -5.96 -49.86
C ALA A 11 26.02 -5.03 -49.47
N GLN A 12 25.25 -5.37 -48.43
CA GLN A 12 24.21 -4.50 -47.86
C GLN A 12 24.79 -3.43 -46.92
N ALA A 13 25.88 -3.73 -46.21
CA ALA A 13 26.52 -2.80 -45.26
C ALA A 13 27.43 -1.76 -45.93
N GLU A 14 28.09 -2.10 -47.04
CA GLU A 14 29.06 -1.24 -47.74
C GLU A 14 28.49 0.11 -48.21
N PRO A 15 27.28 0.17 -48.82
CA PRO A 15 26.67 1.44 -49.20
C PRO A 15 26.37 2.31 -47.98
N VAL A 16 25.85 1.72 -46.90
CA VAL A 16 25.54 2.44 -45.65
C VAL A 16 26.81 2.99 -45.02
N ALA A 17 27.86 2.17 -44.94
CA ALA A 17 29.17 2.58 -44.41
C ALA A 17 29.79 3.71 -45.23
N ASN A 18 29.68 3.67 -46.56
CA ASN A 18 30.17 4.74 -47.45
C ASN A 18 29.32 6.01 -47.39
N THR A 19 28.04 5.90 -47.04
CA THR A 19 27.18 7.08 -46.85
C THR A 19 27.46 7.76 -45.51
N GLN A 20 27.78 6.97 -44.47
CA GLN A 20 28.09 7.49 -43.13
C GLN A 20 29.55 7.95 -42.94
N SER A 21 30.50 7.47 -43.74
CA SER A 21 31.92 7.80 -43.61
C SER A 21 32.30 9.20 -44.12
N GLY A 22 31.39 9.89 -44.80
CA GLY A 22 31.62 11.24 -45.33
C GLY A 22 32.66 11.28 -46.46
N THR A 23 32.97 12.49 -46.94
CA THR A 23 34.02 12.69 -47.95
C THR A 23 35.37 12.89 -47.28
N PHE A 24 36.43 12.33 -47.86
CA PHE A 24 37.80 12.51 -47.38
C PHE A 24 38.17 14.00 -47.37
N GLY A 25 38.41 14.58 -46.18
CA GLY A 25 38.66 16.01 -45.98
C GLY A 25 37.42 16.86 -45.66
N GLY A 26 36.22 16.26 -45.60
CA GLY A 26 35.00 16.90 -45.09
C GLY A 26 34.97 16.98 -43.57
N VAL A 27 34.10 17.85 -43.02
CA VAL A 27 33.83 17.87 -41.58
C VAL A 27 33.25 16.51 -41.18
N CYS A 28 33.89 15.81 -40.23
CA CYS A 28 33.34 14.56 -39.69
C CYS A 28 31.91 14.82 -39.20
N GLN A 29 30.94 14.07 -39.72
CA GLN A 29 29.60 14.07 -39.14
C GLN A 29 29.68 13.48 -37.72
N THR A 30 28.82 13.96 -36.83
CA THR A 30 28.72 13.40 -35.48
C THR A 30 28.24 11.97 -35.60
N CYS A 31 29.04 11.00 -35.16
CA CYS A 31 28.62 9.60 -35.15
C CYS A 31 27.31 9.46 -34.37
N THR A 32 26.30 8.84 -34.96
CA THR A 32 25.05 8.48 -34.29
C THR A 32 25.03 6.99 -33.96
N ALA A 33 24.29 6.62 -32.92
CA ALA A 33 24.08 5.23 -32.55
C ALA A 33 22.75 5.04 -31.82
N PRO A 34 22.21 3.80 -31.79
CA PRO A 34 21.03 3.50 -31.01
C PRO A 34 21.30 3.72 -29.52
N ARG A 35 20.41 4.49 -28.89
CA ARG A 35 20.40 4.76 -27.45
C ARG A 35 19.20 4.06 -26.84
N GLN A 36 19.47 3.25 -25.83
CA GLN A 36 18.45 2.49 -25.14
C GLN A 36 18.56 2.70 -23.63
N VAL A 37 17.41 2.89 -23.00
CA VAL A 37 17.26 2.82 -21.56
C VAL A 37 16.14 1.87 -21.18
N LYS A 38 16.30 1.22 -20.04
CA LYS A 38 15.40 0.17 -19.59
C LYS A 38 15.00 0.44 -18.14
N PHE A 39 13.73 0.73 -17.91
CA PHE A 39 13.21 1.08 -16.58
C PHE A 39 12.55 -0.12 -15.89
N PHE A 40 12.94 -0.38 -14.63
CA PHE A 40 12.36 -1.43 -13.78
C PHE A 40 12.12 -0.93 -12.38
N TYR A 41 11.15 -1.54 -11.72
CA TYR A 41 11.03 -1.45 -10.28
C TYR A 41 12.01 -2.41 -9.59
N ASP A 42 12.57 -1.97 -8.46
CA ASP A 42 13.29 -2.82 -7.52
C ASP A 42 12.31 -3.61 -6.65
N ASP A 43 11.63 -4.58 -7.26
CA ASP A 43 10.67 -5.50 -6.64
C ASP A 43 11.06 -6.97 -6.92
N PRO A 44 10.46 -7.96 -6.22
CA PRO A 44 10.78 -9.37 -6.41
C PRO A 44 10.61 -9.90 -7.85
N LEU A 45 9.78 -9.24 -8.68
CA LEU A 45 9.51 -9.61 -10.06
C LEU A 45 10.28 -8.76 -11.08
N THR A 46 11.09 -7.80 -10.63
CA THR A 46 11.79 -6.82 -11.47
C THR A 46 10.86 -6.27 -12.55
N THR A 47 9.76 -5.67 -12.11
CA THR A 47 8.64 -5.34 -12.97
C THR A 47 9.04 -4.24 -13.95
N PRO A 48 8.92 -4.43 -15.28
CA PRO A 48 9.22 -3.39 -16.27
C PRO A 48 8.23 -2.25 -16.18
N VAL A 49 8.73 -1.03 -16.39
CA VAL A 49 7.93 0.19 -16.32
C VAL A 49 7.47 0.56 -17.73
N THR A 50 6.22 0.26 -18.04
CA THR A 50 5.67 0.35 -19.39
C THR A 50 4.95 1.67 -19.65
N ASP A 51 4.90 2.10 -20.91
CA ASP A 51 4.23 3.32 -21.37
C ASP A 51 4.73 4.63 -20.70
N LEU A 52 5.95 4.60 -20.16
CA LEU A 52 6.59 5.75 -19.53
C LEU A 52 7.18 6.67 -20.60
N THR A 53 6.79 7.95 -20.60
CA THR A 53 7.42 8.95 -21.46
C THR A 53 8.92 9.02 -21.17
N THR A 54 9.75 9.07 -22.21
CA THR A 54 11.21 9.18 -22.09
C THR A 54 11.73 10.19 -23.10
N ARG A 55 12.41 11.23 -22.61
CA ARG A 55 13.05 12.24 -23.45
C ARG A 55 14.56 12.06 -23.39
N PHE A 56 15.22 12.25 -24.53
CA PHE A 56 16.67 12.28 -24.66
C PHE A 56 17.08 13.72 -24.98
N LEU A 57 17.86 14.32 -24.10
CA LEU A 57 18.28 15.70 -24.16
C LEU A 57 19.80 15.80 -24.30
N ASP A 58 20.26 16.83 -24.97
CA ASP A 58 21.69 17.16 -25.01
C ASP A 58 22.16 17.88 -23.74
N ALA A 59 23.40 18.37 -23.76
CA ALA A 59 24.02 19.08 -22.65
C ALA A 59 23.37 20.46 -22.37
N ASP A 60 22.70 21.04 -23.35
CA ASP A 60 22.00 22.33 -23.26
C ASP A 60 20.51 22.14 -22.87
N GLU A 61 20.12 20.92 -22.47
CA GLU A 61 18.75 20.53 -22.14
C GLU A 61 17.77 20.69 -23.32
N THR A 62 18.29 20.64 -24.56
CA THR A 62 17.45 20.59 -25.76
C THR A 62 16.99 19.15 -26.01
N VAL A 63 15.69 18.96 -26.20
CA VAL A 63 15.12 17.64 -26.50
C VAL A 63 15.51 17.21 -27.91
N LEU A 64 16.35 16.18 -28.01
CA LEU A 64 16.78 15.57 -29.27
C LEU A 64 15.75 14.55 -29.78
N ALA A 65 15.15 13.79 -28.87
CA ALA A 65 14.13 12.80 -29.19
C ALA A 65 13.21 12.53 -27.99
N GLN A 66 12.00 12.07 -28.28
CA GLN A 66 11.03 11.66 -27.28
C GLN A 66 10.36 10.36 -27.74
N THR A 67 10.24 9.40 -26.83
CA THR A 67 9.54 8.13 -27.04
C THR A 67 8.81 7.71 -25.77
N ARG A 68 8.23 6.52 -25.78
CA ARG A 68 7.68 5.86 -24.59
C ARG A 68 8.33 4.49 -24.44
N THR A 69 8.42 4.02 -23.20
CA THR A 69 8.89 2.66 -22.96
C THR A 69 7.94 1.63 -23.56
N TYR A 70 8.50 0.56 -24.14
CA TYR A 70 7.71 -0.50 -24.76
C TYR A 70 6.71 -1.08 -23.77
N HIS A 71 5.46 -1.10 -24.24
CA HIS A 71 4.26 -1.61 -23.63
C HIS A 71 3.80 -2.85 -24.42
N PRO A 72 3.05 -3.80 -23.82
CA PRO A 72 2.62 -4.99 -24.55
C PRO A 72 1.97 -4.69 -25.93
N LEU A 73 1.18 -3.63 -26.06
CA LEU A 73 0.55 -3.26 -27.34
C LEU A 73 1.55 -2.90 -28.46
N ASN A 74 2.79 -2.57 -28.14
CA ASN A 74 3.84 -2.39 -29.17
C ASN A 74 4.09 -3.67 -29.98
N TYR A 75 3.70 -4.83 -29.47
CA TYR A 75 3.84 -6.14 -30.12
C TYR A 75 2.53 -6.63 -30.78
N GLY A 76 1.45 -5.86 -30.69
CA GLY A 76 0.15 -6.20 -31.30
C GLY A 76 -0.73 -7.12 -30.44
N ALA A 77 -2.05 -7.00 -30.62
CA ALA A 77 -3.04 -7.62 -29.73
C ALA A 77 -2.92 -9.16 -29.61
N LYS A 78 -2.58 -9.86 -30.71
CA LYS A 78 -2.49 -11.33 -30.74
C LYS A 78 -1.30 -11.86 -29.91
N ASP A 79 -0.16 -11.17 -29.97
CA ASP A 79 1.05 -11.58 -29.25
C ASP A 79 0.90 -11.29 -27.74
N THR A 80 -0.03 -10.40 -27.37
CA THR A 80 -0.34 -10.05 -25.97
C THR A 80 -1.45 -10.90 -25.33
N GLU A 81 -2.13 -11.78 -26.07
CA GLU A 81 -3.22 -12.61 -25.53
C GLU A 81 -2.74 -13.81 -24.70
N ALA A 82 -1.51 -14.30 -24.92
CA ALA A 82 -0.96 -15.47 -24.21
C ALA A 82 0.55 -15.45 -23.91
N GLN A 83 1.31 -14.47 -24.45
CA GLN A 83 2.80 -14.55 -24.49
C GLN A 83 3.50 -13.33 -23.86
N ILE A 84 2.87 -12.62 -22.91
CA ILE A 84 3.53 -11.47 -22.23
C ILE A 84 4.88 -11.87 -21.61
N GLN A 85 5.02 -13.11 -21.14
CA GLN A 85 6.28 -13.63 -20.60
C GLN A 85 7.42 -13.66 -21.65
N GLU A 86 7.12 -13.96 -22.91
CA GLU A 86 8.13 -14.04 -23.99
C GLU A 86 8.65 -12.66 -24.39
N ILE A 87 7.79 -11.63 -24.26
CA ILE A 87 8.15 -10.24 -24.58
C ILE A 87 8.54 -9.42 -23.34
N ARG A 88 8.41 -9.96 -22.12
CA ARG A 88 8.61 -9.25 -20.84
C ARG A 88 9.98 -8.58 -20.76
N ASP A 89 11.01 -9.24 -21.28
CA ASP A 89 12.36 -8.71 -21.31
C ASP A 89 12.53 -7.51 -22.22
N ASN A 90 11.64 -7.30 -23.19
CA ASN A 90 11.67 -6.15 -24.07
C ASN A 90 10.79 -5.00 -23.55
N LEU A 91 9.89 -5.27 -22.61
CA LEU A 91 9.08 -4.23 -21.98
C LEU A 91 9.95 -3.29 -21.14
N GLY A 92 9.50 -2.04 -20.99
CA GLY A 92 10.22 -1.02 -20.24
C GLY A 92 11.44 -0.43 -20.96
N ILE A 93 11.76 -0.87 -22.19
CA ILE A 93 12.79 -0.27 -23.04
C ILE A 93 12.25 0.98 -23.71
N ALA A 94 12.94 2.11 -23.58
CA ALA A 94 12.82 3.25 -24.48
C ALA A 94 14.07 3.29 -25.37
N GLU A 95 13.84 3.30 -26.69
CA GLU A 95 14.89 3.22 -27.70
C GLU A 95 14.78 4.36 -28.71
N GLN A 96 15.93 4.90 -29.11
CA GLN A 96 16.07 5.84 -30.22
C GLN A 96 17.28 5.47 -31.09
N PRO A 97 17.08 5.18 -32.40
CA PRO A 97 18.13 4.58 -33.23
C PRO A 97 19.26 5.54 -33.64
N ASP A 98 18.97 6.84 -33.74
CA ASP A 98 19.86 7.80 -34.42
C ASP A 98 20.20 9.03 -33.54
N LEU A 99 20.79 8.80 -32.36
CA LEU A 99 21.20 9.89 -31.46
C LEU A 99 22.72 10.06 -31.40
N PRO A 100 23.24 11.28 -31.11
CA PRO A 100 24.67 11.56 -31.08
C PRO A 100 25.47 10.68 -30.10
N HIS A 101 26.73 10.41 -30.45
CA HIS A 101 27.74 9.83 -29.57
C HIS A 101 28.28 10.81 -28.49
N ALA A 102 27.36 11.50 -27.80
CA ALA A 102 27.65 12.45 -26.73
C ALA A 102 26.96 12.02 -25.41
N PRO A 103 27.39 12.54 -24.25
CA PRO A 103 26.60 12.45 -23.03
C PRO A 103 25.19 13.01 -23.26
N LEU A 104 24.17 12.28 -22.78
CA LEU A 104 22.78 12.69 -22.85
C LEU A 104 22.22 12.83 -21.44
N THR A 105 21.24 13.71 -21.30
CA THR A 105 20.31 13.69 -20.18
C THR A 105 19.07 12.93 -20.61
N ILE A 106 18.61 11.99 -19.78
CA ILE A 106 17.39 11.23 -20.00
C ILE A 106 16.44 11.58 -18.88
N ASP A 107 15.22 11.98 -19.22
CA ASP A 107 14.18 12.23 -18.23
C ASP A 107 12.85 11.60 -18.64
N THR A 108 11.90 11.62 -17.70
CA THR A 108 10.60 10.95 -17.84
C THR A 108 9.45 11.87 -18.30
N GLY A 109 9.76 13.05 -18.85
CA GLY A 109 8.76 14.00 -19.34
C GLY A 109 8.99 15.43 -18.90
N ALA A 110 8.18 16.36 -19.42
CA ALA A 110 8.26 17.77 -19.07
C ALA A 110 7.83 17.99 -17.62
N GLU A 111 8.57 18.84 -16.90
CA GLU A 111 8.35 19.07 -15.47
C GLU A 111 6.92 19.51 -15.15
N ALA A 112 6.36 20.43 -15.96
CA ALA A 112 5.00 20.93 -15.78
C ALA A 112 3.93 19.84 -15.92
N ASP A 113 4.12 18.88 -16.83
CA ASP A 113 3.17 17.78 -17.03
C ASP A 113 3.23 16.79 -15.86
N ILE A 114 4.45 16.48 -15.41
CA ILE A 114 4.70 15.61 -14.24
C ILE A 114 4.08 16.22 -12.99
N ASP A 115 4.29 17.52 -12.77
CA ASP A 115 3.77 18.22 -11.59
C ASP A 115 2.24 18.32 -11.64
N SER A 116 1.66 18.61 -12.81
CA SER A 116 0.20 18.58 -12.97
C SER A 116 -0.38 17.20 -12.70
N ALA A 117 0.26 16.12 -13.15
CA ALA A 117 -0.19 14.76 -12.87
C ALA A 117 -0.02 14.40 -11.38
N ALA A 118 1.03 14.91 -10.73
CA ALA A 118 1.26 14.74 -9.29
C ALA A 118 0.18 15.46 -8.45
N ASP A 119 -0.18 16.67 -8.85
CA ASP A 119 -1.27 17.45 -8.24
C ASP A 119 -2.63 16.76 -8.40
N ASP A 120 -2.94 16.24 -9.59
CA ASP A 120 -4.15 15.46 -9.83
C ASP A 120 -4.19 14.19 -8.97
N ALA A 121 -3.06 13.45 -8.90
CA ALA A 121 -2.94 12.28 -8.03
C ALA A 121 -3.17 12.66 -6.56
N TRP A 122 -2.66 13.82 -6.15
CA TRP A 122 -2.80 14.33 -4.81
C TRP A 122 -4.24 14.68 -4.44
N GLU A 123 -4.98 15.35 -5.33
CA GLU A 123 -6.40 15.64 -5.12
C GLU A 123 -7.25 14.36 -5.05
N LEU A 124 -6.97 13.37 -5.91
CA LEU A 124 -7.61 12.06 -5.86
C LEU A 124 -7.35 11.34 -4.53
N GLU A 125 -6.10 11.36 -4.04
CA GLU A 125 -5.76 10.77 -2.74
C GLU A 125 -6.56 11.42 -1.60
N LYS A 126 -6.58 12.76 -1.54
CA LYS A 126 -7.31 13.48 -0.48
C LYS A 126 -8.81 13.12 -0.49
N GLY A 127 -9.42 13.05 -1.68
CA GLY A 127 -10.80 12.61 -1.84
C GLY A 127 -11.03 11.19 -1.32
N LEU A 128 -10.17 10.24 -1.73
CA LEU A 128 -10.20 8.84 -1.28
C LEU A 128 -10.12 8.70 0.24
N VAL A 129 -9.21 9.43 0.89
CA VAL A 129 -9.08 9.40 2.36
C VAL A 129 -10.31 10.01 3.05
N GLY A 130 -10.90 11.05 2.47
CA GLY A 130 -12.18 11.59 2.93
C GLY A 130 -13.34 10.60 2.82
N ASP A 131 -13.40 9.84 1.73
CA ASP A 131 -14.42 8.81 1.53
C ASP A 131 -14.23 7.64 2.51
N LEU A 132 -12.99 7.20 2.74
CA LEU A 132 -12.68 6.15 3.71
C LEU A 132 -13.08 6.54 5.14
N TRP A 133 -12.87 7.81 5.51
CA TRP A 133 -13.35 8.34 6.78
C TRP A 133 -14.88 8.34 6.90
N THR A 134 -15.56 8.74 5.82
CA THR A 134 -17.03 8.74 5.75
C THR A 134 -17.57 7.31 5.86
N PHE A 135 -16.90 6.37 5.20
CA PHE A 135 -17.17 4.94 5.28
C PHE A 135 -16.98 4.42 6.71
N GLU A 136 -15.83 4.66 7.35
CA GLU A 136 -15.55 4.25 8.74
C GLU A 136 -16.65 4.77 9.68
N THR A 137 -17.00 6.05 9.56
CA THR A 137 -18.05 6.69 10.37
C THR A 137 -19.42 6.03 10.15
N ALA A 138 -19.76 5.69 8.91
CA ALA A 138 -21.01 5.00 8.60
C ALA A 138 -21.01 3.56 9.16
N MET A 139 -19.88 2.88 9.14
CA MET A 139 -19.73 1.53 9.67
C MET A 139 -19.77 1.52 11.20
N VAL A 140 -19.16 2.49 11.88
CA VAL A 140 -19.32 2.66 13.34
C VAL A 140 -20.80 2.72 13.68
N ARG A 141 -21.58 3.58 13.02
CA ARG A 141 -23.03 3.68 13.27
C ARG A 141 -23.78 2.39 12.95
N THR A 142 -23.33 1.63 11.96
CA THR A 142 -23.96 0.39 11.53
C THR A 142 -23.73 -0.74 12.55
N PHE A 143 -22.51 -0.83 13.10
CA PHE A 143 -22.13 -1.88 14.04
C PHE A 143 -22.30 -1.50 15.51
N GLN A 144 -22.48 -0.20 15.83
CA GLN A 144 -22.66 0.28 17.20
C GLN A 144 -23.74 -0.47 18.01
N PRO A 145 -24.93 -0.79 17.45
CA PRO A 145 -25.93 -1.54 18.20
C PRO A 145 -25.42 -2.91 18.69
N TYR A 146 -24.62 -3.61 17.88
CA TYR A 146 -24.01 -4.88 18.26
C TYR A 146 -22.95 -4.70 19.35
N VAL A 147 -22.15 -3.64 19.24
CA VAL A 147 -21.13 -3.27 20.25
C VAL A 147 -21.79 -2.93 21.59
N ASP A 148 -22.87 -2.16 21.58
CA ASP A 148 -23.60 -1.74 22.78
C ASP A 148 -24.25 -2.93 23.48
N GLU A 149 -24.90 -3.82 22.71
CA GLU A 149 -25.47 -5.06 23.22
C GLU A 149 -24.39 -5.97 23.84
N TRP A 150 -23.25 -6.12 23.17
CA TRP A 150 -22.12 -6.91 23.68
C TRP A 150 -21.56 -6.33 24.98
N ASN A 151 -21.39 -5.00 25.05
CA ASN A 151 -20.91 -4.33 26.26
C ASN A 151 -21.90 -4.43 27.43
N ARG A 152 -23.21 -4.46 27.15
CA ARG A 152 -24.26 -4.53 28.16
C ARG A 152 -24.44 -5.95 28.70
N ASP A 153 -24.57 -6.92 27.82
CA ASP A 153 -25.06 -8.25 28.17
C ASP A 153 -23.96 -9.32 28.14
N GLY A 154 -22.79 -8.99 27.59
CA GLY A 154 -21.64 -9.88 27.46
C GLY A 154 -22.03 -11.25 26.92
N TRP A 155 -21.40 -12.27 27.49
CA TRP A 155 -21.69 -13.66 27.17
C TRP A 155 -23.10 -14.13 27.59
N THR A 156 -23.70 -13.50 28.60
CA THR A 156 -25.00 -13.93 29.15
C THR A 156 -26.19 -13.59 28.27
N GLY A 157 -26.13 -12.51 27.48
CA GLY A 157 -27.13 -12.19 26.46
C GLY A 157 -26.97 -12.99 25.17
N ALA A 158 -25.72 -13.27 24.76
CA ALA A 158 -25.43 -14.06 23.58
C ALA A 158 -25.69 -15.57 23.78
N ALA A 159 -25.53 -16.12 24.99
CA ALA A 159 -25.54 -17.57 25.26
C ALA A 159 -26.80 -18.34 24.80
N GLY A 160 -27.99 -17.72 24.81
CA GLY A 160 -29.23 -18.38 24.37
C GLY A 160 -29.22 -18.76 22.88
N ASP A 161 -28.70 -17.84 22.05
CA ASP A 161 -28.54 -18.00 20.60
C ASP A 161 -27.16 -18.58 20.23
N PHE A 162 -26.14 -18.33 21.05
CA PHE A 162 -24.75 -18.76 20.84
C PHE A 162 -24.53 -20.25 21.17
N ILE A 163 -25.12 -20.81 22.24
CA ILE A 163 -24.94 -22.25 22.56
C ILE A 163 -25.73 -23.14 21.59
N ASN A 164 -26.91 -22.69 21.17
CA ASN A 164 -27.72 -23.40 20.16
C ASN A 164 -27.22 -23.18 18.74
N GLY A 165 -26.62 -22.01 18.45
CA GLY A 165 -26.19 -21.55 17.13
C GLY A 165 -24.71 -21.74 16.81
N VAL A 166 -23.76 -21.76 17.75
CA VAL A 166 -22.33 -21.96 17.45
C VAL A 166 -21.98 -23.44 17.32
N GLY A 167 -22.50 -24.31 18.20
CA GLY A 167 -22.29 -25.77 18.07
C GLY A 167 -22.93 -26.36 16.81
N ARG A 168 -24.14 -25.88 16.45
CA ARG A 168 -24.80 -26.25 15.19
C ARG A 168 -24.30 -25.45 14.00
N GLY A 169 -23.86 -24.21 14.20
CA GLY A 169 -23.49 -23.27 13.15
C GLY A 169 -22.04 -23.30 12.72
N ILE A 170 -21.09 -23.72 13.56
CA ILE A 170 -19.74 -24.13 13.10
C ILE A 170 -19.85 -25.45 12.33
N SER A 171 -20.70 -26.39 12.78
CA SER A 171 -21.00 -27.59 11.99
C SER A 171 -21.79 -27.28 10.70
N SER A 172 -22.68 -26.28 10.72
CA SER A 172 -23.49 -25.84 9.58
C SER A 172 -22.72 -24.90 8.66
N TRP A 173 -21.71 -24.20 9.16
CA TRP A 173 -20.70 -23.46 8.40
C TRP A 173 -19.83 -24.46 7.66
N TRP A 174 -19.26 -25.47 8.33
CA TRP A 174 -18.53 -26.56 7.69
C TRP A 174 -19.37 -27.35 6.66
N ASN A 175 -20.65 -27.59 6.96
CA ASN A 175 -21.57 -28.23 6.01
C ASN A 175 -22.09 -27.29 4.90
N GLY A 176 -22.07 -25.96 5.11
CA GLY A 176 -22.54 -24.93 4.17
C GLY A 176 -21.44 -24.37 3.25
N GLU A 177 -20.21 -24.25 3.75
CA GLU A 177 -18.98 -24.02 2.99
C GLU A 177 -18.57 -25.24 2.16
N LYS A 178 -19.23 -26.39 2.34
CA LYS A 178 -19.10 -27.53 1.44
C LYS A 178 -19.37 -27.15 -0.02
N ASP A 179 -20.15 -26.10 -0.28
CA ASP A 179 -20.38 -25.61 -1.64
C ASP A 179 -19.31 -24.59 -2.11
N PHE A 180 -18.61 -23.93 -1.18
CA PHE A 180 -17.54 -22.95 -1.47
C PHE A 180 -16.16 -23.62 -1.57
N TRP A 181 -15.80 -24.47 -0.61
CA TRP A 181 -14.56 -25.26 -0.53
C TRP A 181 -14.70 -26.70 -1.03
N GLY A 182 -15.90 -27.15 -1.45
CA GLY A 182 -16.17 -28.54 -1.87
C GLY A 182 -15.32 -29.08 -3.01
N SER A 183 -14.73 -28.18 -3.80
CA SER A 183 -13.81 -28.53 -4.88
C SER A 183 -12.34 -28.57 -4.44
N ALA A 184 -11.97 -27.81 -3.39
CA ALA A 184 -10.67 -27.86 -2.71
C ALA A 184 -10.61 -29.02 -1.68
N TRP A 185 -11.77 -29.61 -1.35
CA TRP A 185 -11.97 -30.69 -0.39
C TRP A 185 -11.16 -31.96 -0.67
N GLY A 186 -10.89 -32.28 -1.93
CA GLY A 186 -10.09 -33.45 -2.32
C GLY A 186 -8.59 -33.26 -2.09
N TRP A 187 -8.12 -32.02 -2.07
CA TRP A 187 -6.71 -31.65 -1.89
C TRP A 187 -6.34 -31.47 -0.40
N LEU A 188 -7.30 -30.98 0.41
CA LEU A 188 -7.11 -30.58 1.81
C LEU A 188 -7.10 -31.73 2.84
N LYS A 189 -7.46 -32.95 2.45
CA LYS A 189 -7.74 -34.08 3.35
C LYS A 189 -6.53 -34.87 3.89
N SER A 190 -5.29 -34.55 3.50
CA SER A 190 -4.16 -35.46 3.71
C SER A 190 -3.43 -35.35 5.06
N THR A 191 -3.80 -34.47 6.00
CA THR A 191 -2.95 -34.21 7.20
C THR A 191 -3.72 -33.54 8.35
N THR A 192 -4.12 -34.26 9.43
CA THR A 192 -4.91 -33.67 10.55
C THR A 192 -4.70 -34.31 11.95
N SER A 193 -4.48 -33.52 13.03
CA SER A 193 -5.10 -33.66 14.39
C SER A 193 -4.69 -32.60 15.47
N SER A 194 -5.71 -31.98 16.11
CA SER A 194 -5.86 -31.47 17.52
C SER A 194 -5.33 -30.09 18.00
N ALA A 195 -6.21 -29.27 18.66
CA ALA A 195 -6.07 -28.59 19.97
C ALA A 195 -6.91 -27.27 20.20
N ALA A 196 -8.14 -27.39 20.76
CA ALA A 196 -9.16 -26.32 20.85
C ALA A 196 -9.03 -25.39 22.07
N SER A 197 -7.90 -25.37 22.77
CA SER A 197 -7.81 -24.75 24.12
C SER A 197 -6.98 -23.46 24.18
N ALA A 198 -6.31 -23.06 23.09
CA ALA A 198 -5.30 -21.99 23.13
C ALA A 198 -5.75 -20.65 22.51
N ALA A 199 -6.93 -20.60 21.87
CA ALA A 199 -7.32 -19.46 21.03
C ALA A 199 -7.84 -18.23 21.79
N TRP A 200 -8.05 -18.30 23.11
CA TRP A 200 -8.75 -17.25 23.85
C TRP A 200 -7.85 -16.27 24.62
N ASP A 201 -6.57 -16.60 24.86
CA ASP A 201 -5.69 -15.78 25.71
C ASP A 201 -5.09 -14.53 25.02
N ALA A 202 -5.36 -14.27 23.73
CA ALA A 202 -4.64 -13.27 22.92
C ALA A 202 -5.46 -12.07 22.41
N VAL A 203 -6.55 -11.68 23.09
CA VAL A 203 -7.40 -10.55 22.63
C VAL A 203 -6.84 -9.21 23.08
N THR A 204 -5.82 -8.68 22.37
CA THR A 204 -5.47 -7.24 22.42
C THR A 204 -5.06 -6.60 21.07
N SER A 205 -5.18 -7.30 19.93
CA SER A 205 -4.88 -6.75 18.59
C SER A 205 -5.90 -7.15 17.51
N PRO A 206 -6.33 -6.23 16.61
CA PRO A 206 -7.21 -6.50 15.46
C PRO A 206 -6.77 -7.65 14.55
N ILE A 207 -5.46 -7.78 14.31
CA ILE A 207 -4.89 -8.79 13.42
C ILE A 207 -4.82 -10.15 14.13
N GLU A 208 -4.48 -10.12 15.43
CA GLU A 208 -4.51 -11.31 16.28
C GLU A 208 -5.93 -11.79 16.51
N THR A 209 -6.94 -10.92 16.47
CA THR A 209 -8.36 -11.30 16.59
C THR A 209 -8.82 -12.08 15.37
N ALA A 210 -8.46 -11.68 14.15
CA ALA A 210 -8.78 -12.44 12.93
C ALA A 210 -8.02 -13.77 12.86
N GLN A 211 -6.74 -13.78 13.24
CA GLN A 211 -5.93 -15.00 13.34
C GLN A 211 -6.42 -15.93 14.45
N ALA A 212 -6.83 -15.39 15.60
CA ALA A 212 -7.36 -16.15 16.74
C ALA A 212 -8.77 -16.68 16.49
N LEU A 213 -9.64 -15.92 15.80
CA LEU A 213 -10.94 -16.41 15.30
C LEU A 213 -10.75 -17.54 14.28
N GLY A 214 -9.75 -17.44 13.41
CA GLY A 214 -9.34 -18.51 12.49
C GLY A 214 -8.77 -19.75 13.20
N ARG A 215 -8.02 -19.57 14.30
CA ARG A 215 -7.50 -20.67 15.15
C ARG A 215 -8.59 -21.31 16.02
N ALA A 216 -9.51 -20.52 16.57
CA ALA A 216 -10.58 -20.99 17.47
C ALA A 216 -11.62 -21.87 16.76
N ALA A 217 -11.78 -21.73 15.45
CA ALA A 217 -12.73 -22.48 14.66
C ALA A 217 -12.21 -23.84 14.17
N TRP A 218 -10.92 -24.18 14.35
CA TRP A 218 -10.29 -25.10 13.39
C TRP A 218 -9.06 -25.90 13.87
N ASP A 219 -9.32 -27.11 14.40
CA ASP A 219 -8.30 -28.09 14.78
C ASP A 219 -8.05 -29.22 13.76
N GLY A 220 -8.47 -29.03 12.50
CA GLY A 220 -8.58 -30.14 11.56
C GLY A 220 -8.15 -29.88 10.12
N ALA A 221 -7.58 -28.72 9.75
CA ALA A 221 -7.12 -28.53 8.37
C ALA A 221 -6.08 -27.39 8.25
N GLN A 222 -4.80 -27.73 8.46
CA GLN A 222 -3.68 -26.77 8.38
C GLN A 222 -3.63 -26.02 7.04
N ALA A 223 -3.94 -26.68 5.92
CA ALA A 223 -3.85 -26.08 4.59
C ALA A 223 -4.89 -24.96 4.30
N ALA A 224 -6.08 -24.99 4.93
CA ALA A 224 -7.08 -23.92 4.79
C ALA A 224 -6.72 -22.73 5.69
N TYR A 225 -6.15 -23.02 6.85
CA TYR A 225 -5.60 -22.02 7.75
C TYR A 225 -4.43 -21.26 7.10
N GLU A 226 -3.51 -21.95 6.41
CA GLU A 226 -2.41 -21.32 5.67
C GLU A 226 -2.91 -20.30 4.63
N GLN A 227 -4.01 -20.60 3.93
CA GLN A 227 -4.58 -19.67 2.94
C GLN A 227 -5.28 -18.47 3.59
N LEU A 228 -5.95 -18.68 4.73
CA LEU A 228 -6.52 -17.59 5.52
C LEU A 228 -5.43 -16.69 6.11
N GLU A 229 -4.34 -17.28 6.60
CA GLU A 229 -3.16 -16.57 7.06
C GLU A 229 -2.54 -15.75 5.92
N ASN A 230 -2.39 -16.32 4.73
CA ASN A 230 -1.93 -15.58 3.55
C ASN A 230 -2.83 -14.38 3.24
N LEU A 231 -4.17 -14.54 3.29
CA LEU A 231 -5.11 -13.43 3.07
C LEU A 231 -4.96 -12.31 4.11
N VAL A 232 -4.74 -12.65 5.38
CA VAL A 232 -4.51 -11.67 6.46
C VAL A 232 -3.15 -10.99 6.30
N GLU A 233 -2.11 -11.75 5.96
CA GLU A 233 -0.76 -11.24 5.76
C GLU A 233 -0.68 -10.34 4.52
N ILE A 234 -1.50 -10.56 3.49
CA ILE A 234 -1.67 -9.62 2.37
C ILE A 234 -2.20 -8.26 2.87
N LEU A 235 -3.22 -8.25 3.73
CA LEU A 235 -3.74 -7.00 4.29
C LEU A 235 -2.70 -6.30 5.19
N ARG A 236 -1.92 -7.08 5.94
CA ARG A 236 -0.80 -6.56 6.74
C ARG A 236 0.27 -5.94 5.84
N ALA A 237 0.65 -6.62 4.77
CA ALA A 237 1.64 -6.12 3.82
C ALA A 237 1.17 -4.82 3.14
N LEU A 238 -0.10 -4.72 2.76
CA LEU A 238 -0.67 -3.47 2.25
C LEU A 238 -0.68 -2.36 3.31
N LEU A 239 -0.96 -2.70 4.58
CA LEU A 239 -0.93 -1.75 5.70
C LEU A 239 0.46 -1.16 5.94
N THR A 240 1.50 -1.99 5.87
CA THR A 240 2.89 -1.59 6.12
C THR A 240 3.61 -1.07 4.88
N GLY A 241 3.00 -1.22 3.69
CA GLY A 241 3.65 -0.94 2.41
C GLY A 241 4.77 -1.94 2.09
N ASP A 242 4.72 -3.14 2.67
CA ASP A 242 5.68 -4.21 2.44
C ASP A 242 5.38 -4.92 1.11
N ILE A 243 6.00 -4.43 0.04
CA ILE A 243 5.82 -4.97 -1.31
C ILE A 243 6.30 -6.42 -1.42
N ASP A 244 7.34 -6.81 -0.68
CA ASP A 244 7.94 -8.13 -0.75
C ASP A 244 7.00 -9.16 -0.13
N ALA A 245 6.53 -8.89 1.09
CA ALA A 245 5.52 -9.71 1.75
C ALA A 245 4.22 -9.75 0.95
N PHE A 246 3.80 -8.62 0.35
CA PHE A 246 2.60 -8.59 -0.48
C PHE A 246 2.74 -9.55 -1.68
N PHE A 247 3.86 -9.52 -2.41
CA PHE A 247 4.09 -10.41 -3.56
C PHE A 247 4.22 -11.87 -3.15
N GLU A 248 5.00 -12.15 -2.10
CA GLU A 248 5.16 -13.51 -1.58
C GLU A 248 3.79 -14.12 -1.24
N LYS A 249 3.00 -13.45 -0.39
CA LYS A 249 1.73 -14.00 0.10
C LYS A 249 0.65 -14.04 -0.97
N THR A 250 0.59 -13.05 -1.86
CA THR A 250 -0.40 -13.05 -2.95
C THR A 250 -0.08 -14.15 -3.96
N GLN A 251 1.18 -14.40 -4.31
CA GLN A 251 1.53 -15.46 -5.25
C GLN A 251 1.18 -16.86 -4.71
N LEU A 252 1.27 -17.08 -3.39
CA LEU A 252 0.85 -18.35 -2.79
C LEU A 252 -0.64 -18.64 -3.04
N LEU A 253 -1.49 -17.62 -3.19
CA LEU A 253 -2.90 -17.78 -3.51
C LEU A 253 -3.15 -18.30 -4.94
N ALA A 254 -2.16 -18.20 -5.84
CA ALA A 254 -2.27 -18.79 -7.19
C ALA A 254 -2.39 -20.32 -7.14
N ALA A 255 -1.93 -20.96 -6.06
CA ALA A 255 -2.08 -22.39 -5.86
C ALA A 255 -3.56 -22.83 -5.81
N LEU A 256 -4.47 -21.91 -5.45
CA LEU A 256 -5.92 -22.16 -5.40
C LEU A 256 -6.53 -22.42 -6.79
N ARG A 257 -5.82 -22.17 -7.89
CA ARG A 257 -6.32 -22.37 -9.27
C ARG A 257 -6.75 -23.81 -9.58
N THR A 258 -6.25 -24.78 -8.81
CA THR A 258 -6.60 -26.20 -8.95
C THR A 258 -7.92 -26.55 -8.23
N ALA A 259 -8.44 -25.66 -7.40
CA ALA A 259 -9.78 -25.76 -6.87
C ALA A 259 -10.82 -25.49 -7.98
N GLY A 260 -12.05 -25.93 -7.77
CA GLY A 260 -13.20 -25.63 -8.63
C GLY A 260 -14.06 -24.48 -8.10
N GLY A 261 -14.96 -23.97 -8.94
CA GLY A 261 -15.86 -22.88 -8.56
C GLY A 261 -15.15 -21.54 -8.37
N ALA A 262 -15.73 -20.66 -7.55
CA ALA A 262 -15.25 -19.27 -7.39
C ALA A 262 -13.83 -19.17 -6.81
N ILE A 263 -13.40 -20.12 -5.97
CA ILE A 263 -12.05 -20.18 -5.42
C ILE A 263 -11.01 -20.54 -6.48
N GLY A 264 -11.32 -21.52 -7.35
CA GLY A 264 -10.48 -21.85 -8.50
C GLY A 264 -10.30 -20.67 -9.44
N GLU A 265 -11.40 -19.97 -9.73
CA GLU A 265 -11.37 -18.76 -10.55
C GLU A 265 -10.59 -17.61 -9.91
N PHE A 266 -10.65 -17.48 -8.57
CA PHE A 266 -9.83 -16.54 -7.83
C PHE A 266 -8.34 -16.90 -7.94
N GLY A 267 -7.95 -18.14 -7.67
CA GLY A 267 -6.56 -18.58 -7.82
C GLY A 267 -6.04 -18.41 -9.25
N GLN A 268 -6.87 -18.70 -10.27
CA GLN A 268 -6.51 -18.47 -11.66
C GLN A 268 -6.36 -16.96 -11.96
N MET A 269 -7.23 -16.11 -11.41
CA MET A 269 -7.10 -14.66 -11.56
C MET A 269 -5.79 -14.14 -10.94
N ILE A 270 -5.42 -14.61 -9.76
CA ILE A 270 -4.15 -14.26 -9.12
C ILE A 270 -2.98 -14.70 -10.01
N TYR A 271 -3.02 -15.93 -10.54
CA TYR A 271 -2.01 -16.41 -11.48
C TYR A 271 -1.90 -15.49 -12.71
N ASP A 272 -3.02 -15.19 -13.37
CA ASP A 272 -3.08 -14.30 -14.54
C ASP A 272 -2.55 -12.89 -14.20
N ALA A 273 -2.84 -12.38 -13.00
CA ALA A 273 -2.37 -11.08 -12.53
C ALA A 273 -0.84 -11.01 -12.51
N PHE A 274 -0.15 -12.03 -11.99
CA PHE A 274 1.32 -12.02 -11.94
C PHE A 274 1.99 -12.37 -13.27
N GLN A 275 1.36 -13.25 -14.06
CA GLN A 275 1.93 -13.68 -15.33
C GLN A 275 1.74 -12.64 -16.45
N ASN A 276 0.56 -12.03 -16.53
CA ASN A 276 0.16 -11.23 -17.68
C ASN A 276 -0.18 -9.78 -17.31
N GLY A 277 -0.02 -9.41 -16.04
CA GLY A 277 -0.52 -8.15 -15.50
C GLY A 277 0.51 -7.05 -15.29
N VAL A 278 1.48 -6.87 -16.20
CA VAL A 278 2.53 -5.83 -16.04
C VAL A 278 1.95 -4.44 -15.74
N GLU A 279 0.85 -4.06 -16.38
CA GLU A 279 0.26 -2.72 -16.26
C GLU A 279 -0.44 -2.48 -14.91
N TRP A 280 -1.15 -3.49 -14.38
CA TRP A 280 -1.72 -3.36 -13.03
C TRP A 280 -0.60 -3.39 -11.98
N LEU A 281 0.47 -4.18 -12.18
CA LEU A 281 1.64 -4.19 -11.31
C LEU A 281 2.32 -2.81 -11.29
N ASN A 282 2.49 -2.14 -12.44
CA ASN A 282 3.00 -0.76 -12.49
C ASN A 282 2.15 0.18 -11.62
N SER A 283 0.82 0.11 -11.74
CA SER A 283 -0.10 0.96 -10.96
C SER A 283 -0.09 0.62 -9.46
N LEU A 284 -0.05 -0.68 -9.12
CA LEU A 284 0.04 -1.16 -7.74
C LEU A 284 1.32 -0.66 -7.08
N ILE A 285 2.47 -0.86 -7.73
CA ILE A 285 3.78 -0.52 -7.17
C ILE A 285 3.88 0.99 -6.95
N GLU A 286 3.41 1.80 -7.90
CA GLU A 286 3.34 3.25 -7.74
C GLU A 286 2.46 3.68 -6.56
N MET A 287 1.29 3.03 -6.39
CA MET A 287 0.41 3.29 -5.26
C MET A 287 1.06 2.94 -3.93
N ILE A 288 1.71 1.77 -3.82
CA ILE A 288 2.43 1.35 -2.61
C ILE A 288 3.59 2.32 -2.31
N ARG A 289 4.38 2.69 -3.33
CA ARG A 289 5.59 3.50 -3.12
C ARG A 289 5.29 4.99 -2.87
N ARG A 290 4.15 5.54 -3.34
CA ARG A 290 3.85 7.00 -3.31
C ARG A 290 2.62 7.41 -2.51
N THR A 291 1.81 6.47 -2.04
CA THR A 291 0.58 6.80 -1.29
C THR A 291 0.31 5.84 -0.14
N PRO A 292 -0.35 6.29 0.94
CA PRO A 292 -0.85 5.39 1.99
C PRO A 292 -2.17 4.70 1.64
N VAL A 293 -2.75 4.92 0.45
CA VAL A 293 -4.17 4.60 0.16
C VAL A 293 -4.49 3.13 0.36
N LEU A 294 -3.66 2.21 -0.15
CA LEU A 294 -3.91 0.77 0.00
C LEU A 294 -3.85 0.36 1.46
N GLY A 295 -2.89 0.90 2.22
CA GLY A 295 -2.79 0.68 3.65
C GLY A 295 -3.97 1.26 4.43
N LEU A 296 -4.48 2.43 4.02
CA LEU A 296 -5.67 3.03 4.62
C LEU A 296 -6.94 2.22 4.31
N ILE A 297 -7.10 1.68 3.09
CA ILE A 297 -8.20 0.78 2.74
C ILE A 297 -8.14 -0.47 3.63
N ALA A 298 -6.97 -1.13 3.72
CA ALA A 298 -6.78 -2.32 4.54
C ALA A 298 -7.04 -2.03 6.03
N ASN A 299 -6.48 -0.94 6.57
CA ASN A 299 -6.68 -0.52 7.96
C ASN A 299 -8.17 -0.25 8.25
N THR A 300 -8.85 0.46 7.35
CA THR A 300 -10.26 0.83 7.53
C THR A 300 -11.14 -0.41 7.47
N ALA A 301 -10.91 -1.31 6.51
CA ALA A 301 -11.62 -2.59 6.44
C ALA A 301 -11.40 -3.41 7.71
N MET A 302 -10.17 -3.53 8.19
CA MET A 302 -9.83 -4.25 9.43
C MET A 302 -10.48 -3.65 10.67
N ARG A 303 -10.48 -2.32 10.81
CA ARG A 303 -11.17 -1.64 11.91
C ARG A 303 -12.66 -1.95 11.92
N VAL A 304 -13.28 -1.96 10.75
CA VAL A 304 -14.69 -2.31 10.65
C VAL A 304 -14.95 -3.78 10.98
N ILE A 305 -14.07 -4.68 10.53
CA ILE A 305 -14.13 -6.10 10.93
C ILE A 305 -14.02 -6.25 12.46
N THR A 306 -13.19 -5.46 13.14
CA THR A 306 -13.12 -5.52 14.62
C THR A 306 -14.37 -5.02 15.35
N MET A 307 -15.24 -4.27 14.69
CA MET A 307 -16.53 -3.86 15.25
C MET A 307 -17.60 -4.95 15.11
N MET A 308 -17.33 -6.00 14.34
CA MET A 308 -18.21 -7.16 14.19
C MET A 308 -18.04 -8.06 15.43
N THR A 309 -18.78 -7.75 16.50
CA THR A 309 -18.73 -8.42 17.80
C THR A 309 -19.29 -9.86 17.76
N PRO A 310 -19.08 -10.70 18.79
CA PRO A 310 -19.54 -12.09 18.76
C PRO A 310 -21.06 -12.28 18.56
N ASN A 311 -21.90 -11.39 19.11
CA ASN A 311 -23.35 -11.39 18.88
C ASN A 311 -23.72 -11.09 17.41
N PHE A 312 -22.96 -10.25 16.71
CA PHE A 312 -23.13 -10.05 15.27
C PHE A 312 -22.87 -11.34 14.49
N TRP A 313 -21.77 -12.05 14.80
CA TRP A 313 -21.44 -13.32 14.14
C TRP A 313 -22.43 -14.43 14.46
N ALA A 314 -22.97 -14.45 15.69
CA ALA A 314 -24.04 -15.37 16.05
C ALA A 314 -25.30 -15.16 15.19
N GLU A 315 -25.69 -13.89 14.95
CA GLU A 315 -26.81 -13.57 14.04
C GLU A 315 -26.49 -13.97 12.59
N MET A 316 -25.29 -13.67 12.08
CA MET A 316 -24.87 -14.08 10.72
C MET A 316 -24.96 -15.59 10.52
N VAL A 317 -24.51 -16.36 11.50
CA VAL A 317 -24.56 -17.83 11.45
C VAL A 317 -26.01 -18.33 11.59
N GLY A 318 -26.79 -17.77 12.52
CA GLY A 318 -28.18 -18.14 12.77
C GLY A 318 -29.14 -17.83 11.61
N THR A 319 -28.81 -16.84 10.78
CA THR A 319 -29.57 -16.45 9.58
C THR A 319 -29.11 -17.16 8.30
N GLY A 320 -28.19 -18.13 8.43
CA GLY A 320 -27.71 -18.98 7.34
C GLY A 320 -26.60 -18.36 6.49
N GLY A 321 -25.94 -17.30 6.95
CA GLY A 321 -24.91 -16.58 6.19
C GLY A 321 -23.48 -17.08 6.34
N GLY A 322 -23.18 -17.95 7.31
CA GLY A 322 -21.83 -18.48 7.51
C GLY A 322 -20.80 -17.43 7.95
N PHE A 323 -19.51 -17.79 7.91
CA PHE A 323 -18.40 -16.92 8.27
C PHE A 323 -17.90 -16.16 7.03
N VAL A 324 -18.19 -14.86 6.94
CA VAL A 324 -18.08 -14.05 5.70
C VAL A 324 -16.73 -13.31 5.53
N ILE A 325 -15.82 -13.40 6.51
CA ILE A 325 -14.56 -12.66 6.49
C ILE A 325 -13.68 -13.04 5.29
N PRO A 326 -13.42 -14.33 4.99
CA PRO A 326 -12.58 -14.72 3.86
C PRO A 326 -13.14 -14.22 2.53
N GLU A 327 -14.45 -14.32 2.32
CA GLU A 327 -15.15 -13.81 1.14
C GLU A 327 -14.98 -12.30 1.00
N VAL A 328 -15.09 -11.55 2.09
CA VAL A 328 -14.89 -10.10 2.08
C VAL A 328 -13.45 -9.74 1.69
N ILE A 329 -12.46 -10.46 2.21
CA ILE A 329 -11.04 -10.21 1.88
C ILE A 329 -10.76 -10.57 0.42
N ILE A 330 -11.22 -11.74 -0.04
CA ILE A 330 -11.08 -12.16 -1.44
C ILE A 330 -11.78 -11.15 -2.36
N TRP A 331 -13.01 -10.75 -2.03
CA TRP A 331 -13.77 -9.75 -2.78
C TRP A 331 -13.02 -8.42 -2.86
N LEU A 332 -12.44 -7.96 -1.75
CA LEU A 332 -11.62 -6.76 -1.71
C LEU A 332 -10.40 -6.88 -2.64
N ILE A 333 -9.66 -7.98 -2.58
CA ILE A 333 -8.49 -8.22 -3.46
C ILE A 333 -8.92 -8.23 -4.93
N CYS A 334 -10.03 -8.90 -5.26
CA CYS A 334 -10.58 -8.93 -6.62
C CYS A 334 -10.90 -7.51 -7.11
N LEU A 335 -11.54 -6.68 -6.28
CA LEU A 335 -11.86 -5.31 -6.67
C LEU A 335 -10.60 -4.44 -6.82
N LEU A 336 -9.59 -4.61 -5.97
CA LEU A 336 -8.32 -3.90 -6.08
C LEU A 336 -7.62 -4.22 -7.42
N ILE A 337 -7.46 -5.52 -7.74
CA ILE A 337 -6.87 -5.97 -9.00
C ILE A 337 -7.69 -5.45 -10.19
N GLY A 338 -9.01 -5.59 -10.14
CA GLY A 338 -9.89 -5.15 -11.21
C GLY A 338 -9.82 -3.66 -11.50
N ALA A 339 -9.83 -2.82 -10.45
CA ALA A 339 -9.77 -1.37 -10.60
C ALA A 339 -8.39 -0.89 -11.09
N LEU A 340 -7.29 -1.52 -10.64
CA LEU A 340 -5.94 -1.20 -11.11
C LEU A 340 -5.69 -1.70 -12.55
N ALA A 341 -6.20 -2.88 -12.91
CA ALA A 341 -6.11 -3.38 -14.28
C ALA A 341 -6.90 -2.48 -15.24
N ALA A 342 -8.10 -2.03 -14.83
CA ALA A 342 -8.92 -1.09 -15.62
C ALA A 342 -8.31 0.31 -15.75
N ALA A 343 -7.40 0.70 -14.85
CA ALA A 343 -6.70 2.00 -14.86
C ALA A 343 -5.82 2.22 -16.10
N SER A 344 -5.48 1.14 -16.79
CA SER A 344 -4.61 1.12 -17.97
C SER A 344 -5.17 1.93 -19.16
N GLY A 345 -6.47 2.24 -19.16
CA GLY A 345 -7.10 3.17 -20.10
C GLY A 345 -7.32 2.63 -21.52
N ALA A 346 -7.66 3.52 -22.46
CA ALA A 346 -7.79 3.20 -23.88
C ALA A 346 -6.41 2.90 -24.47
N GLY A 347 -6.02 1.63 -24.44
CA GLY A 347 -4.64 1.19 -24.67
C GLY A 347 -4.17 0.08 -23.72
N ALA A 348 -5.03 -0.41 -22.81
CA ALA A 348 -4.73 -1.62 -22.05
C ALA A 348 -4.50 -2.81 -22.97
N ALA A 349 -3.46 -3.62 -22.70
CA ALA A 349 -3.29 -4.88 -23.40
C ALA A 349 -4.53 -5.77 -23.23
N PRO A 350 -4.94 -6.55 -24.26
CA PRO A 350 -6.04 -7.51 -24.19
C PRO A 350 -6.02 -8.39 -22.93
N ALA A 351 -4.85 -8.87 -22.51
CA ALA A 351 -4.71 -9.67 -21.29
C ALA A 351 -5.01 -8.88 -20.00
N VAL A 352 -4.68 -7.58 -19.95
CA VAL A 352 -4.99 -6.71 -18.80
C VAL A 352 -6.48 -6.37 -18.75
N ALA A 353 -7.10 -6.13 -19.91
CA ALA A 353 -8.55 -5.97 -20.00
C ALA A 353 -9.30 -7.25 -19.58
N ALA A 354 -8.80 -8.43 -20.01
CA ALA A 354 -9.33 -9.72 -19.60
C ALA A 354 -9.16 -9.96 -18.08
N LEU A 355 -8.02 -9.56 -17.51
CA LEU A 355 -7.78 -9.60 -16.07
C LEU A 355 -8.79 -8.75 -15.31
N ALA A 356 -9.04 -7.51 -15.76
CA ALA A 356 -10.03 -6.62 -15.13
C ALA A 356 -11.44 -7.24 -15.16
N ALA A 357 -11.85 -7.79 -16.32
CA ALA A 357 -13.13 -8.46 -16.48
C ALA A 357 -13.25 -9.72 -15.60
N ARG A 358 -12.18 -10.53 -15.53
CA ARG A 358 -12.13 -11.71 -14.66
C ARG A 358 -12.24 -11.31 -13.19
N ALA A 359 -11.50 -10.30 -12.76
CA ALA A 359 -11.53 -9.79 -11.39
C ALA A 359 -12.93 -9.30 -10.99
N ALA A 360 -13.59 -8.54 -11.87
CA ALA A 360 -14.99 -8.10 -11.66
C ALA A 360 -15.97 -9.28 -11.58
N SER A 361 -15.83 -10.27 -12.48
CA SER A 361 -16.67 -11.48 -12.49
C SER A 361 -16.49 -12.32 -11.22
N THR A 362 -15.24 -12.56 -10.81
CA THR A 362 -14.92 -13.28 -9.58
C THR A 362 -15.44 -12.52 -8.36
N ALA A 363 -15.24 -11.20 -8.27
CA ALA A 363 -15.80 -10.39 -7.20
C ALA A 363 -17.33 -10.51 -7.12
N ALA A 364 -18.03 -10.46 -8.27
CA ALA A 364 -19.48 -10.63 -8.30
C ALA A 364 -19.91 -12.03 -7.84
N LYS A 365 -19.16 -13.08 -8.19
CA LYS A 365 -19.41 -14.45 -7.72
C LYS A 365 -19.20 -14.58 -6.23
N ILE A 366 -18.09 -14.09 -5.69
CA ILE A 366 -17.80 -14.09 -4.24
C ILE A 366 -18.88 -13.32 -3.47
N ARG A 367 -19.28 -12.15 -3.97
CA ARG A 367 -20.36 -11.37 -3.37
C ARG A 367 -21.70 -12.11 -3.35
N ARG A 368 -21.99 -12.96 -4.35
CA ARG A 368 -23.21 -13.80 -4.38
C ARG A 368 -23.17 -14.97 -3.40
N LEU A 369 -21.99 -15.35 -2.91
CA LEU A 369 -21.86 -16.36 -1.87
C LEU A 369 -22.24 -15.82 -0.50
N ILE A 370 -22.07 -14.50 -0.29
CA ILE A 370 -22.56 -13.79 0.88
C ILE A 370 -24.09 -13.75 0.79
N LYS A 371 -24.74 -14.68 1.49
CA LYS A 371 -26.21 -14.82 1.56
C LYS A 371 -26.65 -14.69 3.00
N GLY A 372 -27.92 -14.37 3.21
CA GLY A 372 -28.48 -14.27 4.56
C GLY A 372 -29.72 -13.40 4.59
N SER A 373 -30.22 -13.19 5.80
CA SER A 373 -31.33 -12.28 6.09
C SER A 373 -31.06 -11.60 7.44
N GLY A 374 -31.91 -10.64 7.85
CA GLY A 374 -31.72 -9.97 9.14
C GLY A 374 -30.84 -8.72 9.10
N ASN A 375 -30.53 -8.19 10.29
CA ASN A 375 -29.77 -6.94 10.45
C ASN A 375 -28.29 -7.15 10.12
N ALA A 376 -27.73 -8.29 10.49
CA ALA A 376 -26.31 -8.57 10.28
C ALA A 376 -25.97 -8.68 8.79
N PHE A 377 -26.81 -9.37 8.01
CA PHE A 377 -26.67 -9.43 6.56
C PHE A 377 -26.81 -8.05 5.89
N ARG A 378 -27.74 -7.21 6.38
CA ARG A 378 -27.88 -5.82 5.91
C ARG A 378 -26.63 -4.99 6.22
N ALA A 379 -26.01 -5.19 7.38
CA ALA A 379 -24.78 -4.51 7.76
C ALA A 379 -23.62 -4.87 6.83
N ILE A 380 -23.44 -6.16 6.49
CA ILE A 380 -22.43 -6.61 5.52
C ILE A 380 -22.73 -6.08 4.12
N THR A 381 -23.99 -6.14 3.68
CA THR A 381 -24.36 -5.61 2.35
C THR A 381 -24.04 -4.11 2.26
N ARG A 382 -24.35 -3.36 3.32
CA ARG A 382 -24.01 -1.94 3.42
C ARG A 382 -22.50 -1.69 3.43
N PHE A 383 -21.73 -2.54 4.11
CA PHE A 383 -20.26 -2.50 4.08
C PHE A 383 -19.76 -2.62 2.64
N LEU A 384 -20.22 -3.63 1.90
CA LEU A 384 -19.82 -3.88 0.52
C LEU A 384 -20.24 -2.72 -0.41
N ASP A 385 -21.46 -2.23 -0.27
CA ASP A 385 -22.01 -1.14 -1.08
C ASP A 385 -21.27 0.18 -0.90
N LEU A 386 -20.87 0.51 0.32
CA LEU A 386 -20.17 1.75 0.58
C LEU A 386 -18.68 1.68 0.23
N LEU A 387 -18.05 0.50 0.31
CA LEU A 387 -16.63 0.34 0.02
C LEU A 387 -16.34 0.25 -1.49
N GLN A 388 -17.22 -0.39 -2.27
CA GLN A 388 -17.04 -0.56 -3.72
C GLN A 388 -16.77 0.73 -4.51
N PRO A 389 -17.53 1.84 -4.36
CA PRO A 389 -17.26 3.08 -5.08
C PRO A 389 -15.96 3.76 -4.65
N ILE A 390 -15.47 3.51 -3.43
CA ILE A 390 -14.17 3.99 -2.97
C ILE A 390 -13.06 3.26 -3.73
N ILE A 391 -13.17 1.93 -3.81
CA ILE A 391 -12.19 1.11 -4.56
C ILE A 391 -12.16 1.49 -6.03
N ALA A 392 -13.29 1.84 -6.65
CA ALA A 392 -13.31 2.27 -8.05
C ALA A 392 -12.42 3.50 -8.35
N LYS A 393 -12.14 4.35 -7.35
CA LYS A 393 -11.27 5.54 -7.50
C LYS A 393 -9.78 5.21 -7.47
N ILE A 394 -9.36 4.00 -7.08
CA ILE A 394 -7.93 3.65 -7.06
C ILE A 394 -7.34 3.56 -8.46
N GLY A 395 -8.13 3.17 -9.47
CA GLY A 395 -7.65 3.06 -10.84
C GLY A 395 -7.16 4.42 -11.38
N PRO A 396 -8.02 5.46 -11.37
CA PRO A 396 -7.62 6.82 -11.71
C PRO A 396 -6.38 7.32 -10.95
N LEU A 397 -6.29 7.03 -9.65
CA LEU A 397 -5.12 7.38 -8.83
C LEU A 397 -3.85 6.68 -9.34
N GLY A 398 -3.88 5.36 -9.51
CA GLY A 398 -2.75 4.58 -10.02
C GLY A 398 -2.25 5.09 -11.37
N ARG A 399 -3.16 5.49 -12.27
CA ARG A 399 -2.81 6.10 -13.55
C ARG A 399 -2.07 7.44 -13.37
N LYS A 400 -2.60 8.36 -12.56
CA LYS A 400 -1.96 9.66 -12.33
C LYS A 400 -0.61 9.55 -11.61
N LEU A 401 -0.43 8.54 -10.76
CA LEU A 401 0.87 8.25 -10.18
C LEU A 401 1.87 7.77 -11.23
N ARG A 402 1.48 6.96 -12.21
CA ARG A 402 2.35 6.59 -13.34
C ARG A 402 2.70 7.80 -14.21
N ASP A 403 1.71 8.64 -14.52
CA ASP A 403 1.90 9.84 -15.34
C ASP A 403 2.82 10.89 -14.67
N SER A 404 3.01 10.80 -13.35
CA SER A 404 3.85 11.72 -12.56
C SER A 404 5.18 11.11 -12.10
N ILE A 405 5.63 10.03 -12.74
CA ILE A 405 6.97 9.49 -12.49
C ILE A 405 8.00 10.53 -12.93
N ARG A 406 8.91 10.90 -12.00
CA ARG A 406 10.02 11.81 -12.24
C ARG A 406 11.33 11.08 -12.02
N GLU A 407 12.07 10.82 -13.09
CA GLU A 407 13.43 10.28 -13.04
C GLU A 407 14.32 11.08 -14.00
N ILE A 408 15.56 11.37 -13.58
CA ILE A 408 16.54 12.08 -14.40
C ILE A 408 17.86 11.31 -14.31
N GLN A 409 18.40 10.89 -15.45
CA GLN A 409 19.70 10.25 -15.58
C GLN A 409 20.60 11.10 -16.48
N ARG A 410 21.86 11.31 -16.07
CA ARG A 410 22.86 12.05 -16.85
C ARG A 410 24.06 11.17 -17.14
N GLY A 411 24.54 11.16 -18.38
CA GLY A 411 25.79 10.50 -18.74
C GLY A 411 25.80 9.94 -20.16
N VAL A 412 26.85 9.19 -20.48
CA VAL A 412 27.01 8.56 -21.80
C VAL A 412 26.23 7.24 -21.86
N VAL A 413 25.36 7.08 -22.87
CA VAL A 413 24.40 5.96 -23.01
C VAL A 413 24.84 5.01 -24.13
N ASP A 414 26.03 4.42 -24.02
CA ASP A 414 26.61 3.58 -25.09
C ASP A 414 26.11 2.13 -25.13
N LYS A 415 25.37 1.71 -24.10
CA LYS A 415 24.70 0.42 -24.00
C LYS A 415 23.36 0.64 -23.31
N THR A 416 22.45 -0.34 -23.39
CA THR A 416 21.19 -0.33 -22.66
C THR A 416 21.43 -0.06 -21.17
N GLN A 417 21.09 1.15 -20.70
CA GLN A 417 21.21 1.49 -19.29
C GLN A 417 19.99 0.95 -18.54
N LYS A 418 20.23 0.22 -17.45
CA LYS A 418 19.16 -0.23 -16.55
C LYS A 418 18.96 0.80 -15.44
N LEU A 419 17.77 1.36 -15.34
CA LEU A 419 17.39 2.32 -14.31
C LEU A 419 16.40 1.66 -13.36
N PHE A 420 16.76 1.65 -12.07
CA PHE A 420 15.98 1.02 -11.02
C PHE A 420 15.17 2.07 -10.27
N MET A 421 13.86 1.92 -10.26
CA MET A 421 12.97 2.72 -9.45
C MET A 421 12.82 2.08 -8.07
N PRO A 422 13.15 2.79 -6.98
CA PRO A 422 13.01 2.27 -5.63
C PRO A 422 11.53 2.10 -5.28
N THR A 423 11.13 0.90 -4.90
CA THR A 423 9.76 0.55 -4.48
C THR A 423 9.49 0.82 -3.00
N ARG A 424 10.56 0.96 -2.21
CA ARG A 424 10.52 1.08 -0.74
C ARG A 424 10.79 2.51 -0.25
N TYR A 425 10.42 3.54 -1.03
CA TYR A 425 10.80 4.93 -0.76
C TYR A 425 10.50 5.37 0.69
N TYR A 426 9.27 5.17 1.16
CA TYR A 426 8.89 5.58 2.52
C TYR A 426 9.61 4.80 3.61
N LEU A 427 9.78 3.49 3.44
CA LEU A 427 10.52 2.66 4.41
C LEU A 427 12.01 3.04 4.47
N GLN A 428 12.62 3.29 3.31
CA GLN A 428 13.99 3.81 3.23
C GLN A 428 14.10 5.19 3.88
N ARG A 429 13.15 6.08 3.58
CA ARG A 429 13.11 7.43 4.15
C ARG A 429 12.90 7.40 5.65
N LEU A 430 12.03 6.54 6.18
CA LEU A 430 11.84 6.36 7.62
C LEU A 430 13.10 5.86 8.30
N ARG A 431 13.80 4.87 7.71
CA ARG A 431 15.09 4.40 8.24
C ARG A 431 16.13 5.52 8.25
N GLN A 432 16.13 6.41 7.26
CA GLN A 432 16.98 7.61 7.28
C GLN A 432 16.57 8.57 8.40
N LEU A 433 15.27 8.81 8.57
CA LEU A 433 14.72 9.70 9.61
C LEU A 433 14.94 9.14 11.04
N GLU A 434 15.03 7.82 11.18
CA GLU A 434 15.25 7.11 12.44
C GLU A 434 16.54 7.56 13.14
N PHE A 435 17.57 7.84 12.34
CA PHE A 435 18.92 8.19 12.79
C PHE A 435 19.42 9.50 12.16
N ASP A 436 18.51 10.39 11.73
CA ASP A 436 18.86 11.58 10.93
C ASP A 436 19.84 12.52 11.68
N VAL A 437 19.69 12.60 13.00
CA VAL A 437 20.58 13.31 13.94
C VAL A 437 20.78 12.47 15.21
N PRO A 438 21.88 12.68 15.97
CA PRO A 438 22.08 12.03 17.26
C PRO A 438 20.88 12.23 18.20
N GLY A 439 20.34 11.10 18.69
CA GLY A 439 19.17 11.07 19.57
C GLY A 439 17.82 11.30 18.87
N ALA A 440 17.78 11.25 17.53
CA ALA A 440 16.53 11.23 16.78
C ALA A 440 15.64 10.08 17.26
N HIS A 441 14.36 10.37 17.44
CA HIS A 441 13.38 9.42 17.99
C HIS A 441 11.97 9.65 17.46
N GLY A 442 11.85 10.39 16.35
CA GLY A 442 10.57 10.72 15.74
C GLY A 442 9.85 9.47 15.25
N PRO A 443 10.39 8.76 14.23
CA PRO A 443 9.73 7.59 13.66
C PRO A 443 9.40 6.51 14.70
N GLN A 444 10.36 6.20 15.58
CA GLN A 444 10.24 5.11 16.55
C GLN A 444 9.21 5.35 17.65
N ARG A 445 8.75 6.60 17.84
CA ARG A 445 7.77 6.97 18.89
C ARG A 445 6.46 7.52 18.35
N HIS A 446 6.45 7.97 17.10
CA HIS A 446 5.33 8.71 16.49
C HIS A 446 4.96 8.22 15.09
N GLU A 447 5.63 7.17 14.61
CA GLU A 447 5.45 6.52 13.32
C GLU A 447 5.69 5.00 13.47
N GLY A 448 6.43 4.37 12.55
CA GLY A 448 7.04 3.05 12.51
C GLY A 448 6.43 2.07 13.49
N ASP A 449 5.43 1.33 13.05
CA ASP A 449 4.83 0.20 13.78
C ASP A 449 4.28 0.49 15.20
N VAL A 450 4.27 1.74 15.67
CA VAL A 450 3.76 2.08 17.00
C VAL A 450 2.27 1.73 17.09
N THR A 451 1.93 0.67 17.79
CA THR A 451 0.55 0.19 17.86
C THR A 451 -0.32 1.11 18.73
N ALA A 452 -1.65 1.02 18.60
CA ALA A 452 -2.57 1.69 19.51
C ALA A 452 -2.33 1.28 20.97
N LYS A 453 -1.93 0.01 21.19
CA LYS A 453 -1.52 -0.53 22.49
C LYS A 453 -0.26 0.16 23.00
N ALA A 454 0.77 0.29 22.16
CA ALA A 454 2.02 0.99 22.52
C ALA A 454 1.77 2.45 22.93
N LEU A 455 0.86 3.16 22.25
CA LEU A 455 0.46 4.52 22.68
C LEU A 455 -0.24 4.53 24.04
N GLY A 456 -1.11 3.55 24.28
CA GLY A 456 -1.79 3.37 25.56
C GLY A 456 -0.80 3.09 26.68
N ASP A 457 0.11 2.14 26.46
CA ASP A 457 1.13 1.73 27.42
C ASP A 457 2.13 2.85 27.72
N ARG A 458 2.52 3.63 26.71
CA ARG A 458 3.32 4.85 26.89
C ARG A 458 2.61 5.86 27.78
N THR A 459 1.34 6.10 27.53
CA THR A 459 0.51 7.08 28.24
C THR A 459 0.18 6.66 29.68
N TYR A 460 -0.07 5.37 29.89
CA TYR A 460 -0.58 4.84 31.15
C TYR A 460 0.54 4.26 32.03
N TYR A 461 1.45 3.46 31.47
CA TYR A 461 2.50 2.74 32.20
C TYR A 461 3.89 3.36 32.07
N GLY A 462 4.06 4.35 31.18
CA GLY A 462 5.37 4.95 30.89
C GLY A 462 6.28 4.04 30.08
N ILE A 463 5.73 3.04 29.38
CA ILE A 463 6.49 2.12 28.53
C ILE A 463 6.90 2.86 27.24
N ASP A 464 8.19 2.92 26.96
CA ASP A 464 8.71 3.52 25.73
C ASP A 464 8.37 2.62 24.53
N PRO A 465 7.69 3.12 23.49
CA PRO A 465 7.47 2.37 22.26
C PRO A 465 8.76 1.84 21.62
N MET A 466 9.90 2.52 21.81
CA MET A 466 11.18 2.10 21.23
C MET A 466 11.74 0.83 21.85
N THR A 467 11.51 0.62 23.15
CA THR A 467 12.14 -0.48 23.91
C THR A 467 11.14 -1.53 24.36
N GLY A 468 9.84 -1.21 24.38
CA GLY A 468 8.82 -2.05 25.00
C GLY A 468 8.95 -2.14 26.52
N THR A 469 9.80 -1.30 27.14
CA THR A 469 10.05 -1.30 28.59
C THR A 469 9.88 0.10 29.18
N LYS A 470 10.03 0.24 30.51
CA LYS A 470 10.08 1.56 31.17
C LYS A 470 11.40 2.30 30.97
N VAL A 471 12.35 1.74 30.24
CA VAL A 471 13.64 2.38 29.95
C VAL A 471 13.50 3.22 28.68
N ASP A 472 13.93 4.48 28.75
CA ASP A 472 13.98 5.42 27.64
C ASP A 472 15.05 4.98 26.64
N GLY A 473 14.64 4.64 25.42
CA GLY A 473 15.52 4.14 24.37
C GLY A 473 16.52 5.16 23.84
N VAL A 474 16.35 6.45 24.15
CA VAL A 474 17.24 7.53 23.71
C VAL A 474 18.29 7.85 24.77
N HIS A 475 17.88 7.88 26.05
CA HIS A 475 18.74 8.36 27.14
C HIS A 475 19.13 7.27 28.16
N GLY A 476 18.56 6.06 28.07
CA GLY A 476 18.81 4.94 29.00
C GLY A 476 18.22 5.09 30.40
N GLY A 477 17.58 6.22 30.71
CA GLY A 477 16.90 6.49 31.98
C GLY A 477 15.48 5.92 32.05
N ASN A 478 14.73 6.25 33.10
CA ASN A 478 13.31 5.88 33.18
C ASN A 478 12.47 6.75 32.23
N HIS A 479 11.75 6.13 31.31
CA HIS A 479 10.88 6.81 30.37
C HIS A 479 9.67 7.40 31.10
N MET A 480 9.38 8.68 30.84
CA MET A 480 8.26 9.38 31.48
C MET A 480 6.93 8.91 30.88
N ALA A 481 5.87 8.84 31.70
CA ALA A 481 4.51 8.59 31.23
C ALA A 481 3.83 9.91 30.79
N PRO A 482 3.89 10.32 29.51
CA PRO A 482 3.28 11.57 29.09
C PRO A 482 1.76 11.52 29.29
N ARG A 483 1.13 12.69 29.47
CA ARG A 483 -0.34 12.76 29.57
C ARG A 483 -1.01 12.34 28.26
N ASN A 484 -0.36 12.66 27.13
CA ASN A 484 -0.85 12.43 25.78
C ASN A 484 0.25 11.71 24.99
N SER A 485 -0.11 10.67 24.25
CA SER A 485 0.76 10.04 23.24
C SER A 485 0.04 10.05 21.90
N THR A 486 0.75 10.40 20.83
CA THR A 486 0.16 10.64 19.51
C THR A 486 1.05 10.08 18.41
N LYS A 487 0.45 9.71 17.27
CA LYS A 487 1.17 9.21 16.08
C LYS A 487 0.45 9.55 14.78
N PHE A 488 1.20 9.48 13.69
CA PHE A 488 0.67 9.36 12.34
C PHE A 488 0.20 7.92 12.12
N LYS A 489 -0.91 7.69 11.41
CA LYS A 489 -1.42 6.33 11.20
C LYS A 489 -0.56 5.52 10.23
N THR A 490 0.18 6.16 9.33
CA THR A 490 0.93 5.48 8.28
C THR A 490 2.35 6.07 8.07
N PRO A 491 3.29 5.22 7.61
CA PRO A 491 4.62 5.61 7.12
C PRO A 491 4.63 6.80 6.16
N ALA A 492 3.79 6.72 5.13
CA ALA A 492 3.75 7.72 4.08
C ALA A 492 3.26 9.07 4.61
N ASP A 493 2.29 9.10 5.54
CA ASP A 493 1.82 10.35 6.13
C ASP A 493 2.92 11.06 6.92
N TYR A 494 3.74 10.32 7.66
CA TYR A 494 4.83 10.93 8.41
C TYR A 494 5.93 11.47 7.50
N VAL A 495 6.38 10.68 6.50
CA VAL A 495 7.39 11.16 5.56
C VAL A 495 6.87 12.39 4.80
N ARG A 496 5.62 12.37 4.34
CA ARG A 496 5.01 13.51 3.66
C ARG A 496 4.92 14.75 4.55
N ALA A 497 4.62 14.58 5.83
CA ALA A 497 4.66 15.69 6.78
C ALA A 497 6.08 16.24 6.92
N ASP A 498 7.12 15.40 7.01
CA ASP A 498 8.51 15.87 7.06
C ASP A 498 8.88 16.67 5.80
N ASP A 499 8.56 16.14 4.62
CA ASP A 499 8.85 16.80 3.35
C ASP A 499 8.11 18.14 3.22
N PHE A 500 6.86 18.21 3.68
CA PHE A 500 6.10 19.45 3.72
C PHE A 500 6.72 20.47 4.69
N MET A 501 7.05 20.04 5.91
CA MET A 501 7.64 20.87 6.95
C MET A 501 8.96 21.50 6.50
N ARG A 502 9.81 20.75 5.79
CA ARG A 502 11.06 21.25 5.21
C ARG A 502 10.85 22.30 4.12
N ASN A 503 9.66 22.37 3.53
CA ASN A 503 9.32 23.35 2.49
C ASN A 503 8.61 24.59 3.02
N THR A 504 8.26 24.64 4.32
CA THR A 504 7.63 25.78 4.98
C THR A 504 8.56 26.99 5.04
N ALA A 505 7.97 28.18 5.18
CA ALA A 505 8.72 29.42 5.38
C ALA A 505 9.54 29.39 6.68
N ASP A 506 8.98 28.83 7.76
CA ASP A 506 9.62 28.73 9.06
C ASP A 506 10.90 27.88 8.99
N PHE A 507 10.84 26.72 8.33
CA PHE A 507 12.03 25.90 8.12
C PHE A 507 13.11 26.65 7.32
N LYS A 508 12.72 27.24 6.19
CA LYS A 508 13.64 27.99 5.32
C LYS A 508 14.29 29.17 6.05
N ALA A 509 13.52 29.90 6.87
CA ALA A 509 14.02 31.00 7.68
C ALA A 509 15.02 30.55 8.75
N GLY A 510 14.74 29.44 9.45
CA GLY A 510 15.66 28.86 10.42
C GLY A 510 16.97 28.38 9.78
N VAL A 511 16.89 27.77 8.59
CA VAL A 511 18.07 27.37 7.80
C VAL A 511 18.91 28.61 7.45
N SER A 512 18.29 29.66 6.92
CA SER A 512 18.97 30.92 6.56
C SER A 512 19.58 31.63 7.77
N SER A 513 18.95 31.54 8.94
CA SER A 513 19.45 32.13 10.19
C SER A 513 20.58 31.31 10.83
N GLY A 514 20.73 30.05 10.40
CA GLY A 514 21.79 29.16 10.88
C GLY A 514 21.53 28.55 12.27
N ASP A 515 20.27 28.53 12.71
CA ASP A 515 19.83 28.10 14.04
C ASP A 515 20.34 26.69 14.40
N SER A 516 20.68 26.46 15.67
CA SER A 516 21.09 25.11 16.10
C SER A 516 19.93 24.11 16.13
N SER A 517 18.69 24.61 16.26
CA SER A 517 17.46 23.84 16.22
C SER A 517 16.34 24.67 15.62
N ILE A 518 15.55 24.07 14.74
CA ILE A 518 14.42 24.70 14.06
C ILE A 518 13.15 23.97 14.47
N GLU A 519 12.16 24.71 14.96
CA GLU A 519 10.84 24.19 15.27
C GLU A 519 9.86 24.68 14.21
N VAL A 520 9.13 23.75 13.59
CA VAL A 520 8.08 24.03 12.62
C VAL A 520 6.76 23.52 13.18
N ILE A 521 5.74 24.37 13.20
CA ILE A 521 4.40 24.01 13.65
C ILE A 521 3.42 24.30 12.53
N GLU A 522 2.72 23.26 12.07
CA GLU A 522 1.69 23.40 11.02
C GLU A 522 0.34 22.92 11.50
N SER A 523 -0.72 23.55 10.99
CA SER A 523 -2.09 23.10 11.28
C SER A 523 -2.33 21.73 10.66
N ILE A 524 -2.91 20.79 11.42
CA ILE A 524 -3.40 19.52 10.87
C ILE A 524 -4.42 19.77 9.77
N SER A 525 -5.24 20.81 9.93
CA SER A 525 -6.28 21.20 8.98
C SER A 525 -5.75 21.99 7.78
N ASN A 526 -4.43 22.08 7.60
CA ASN A 526 -3.84 22.71 6.42
C ASN A 526 -4.25 21.92 5.15
N PRO A 527 -5.09 22.50 4.27
CA PRO A 527 -5.64 21.76 3.13
C PRO A 527 -4.58 21.36 2.11
N LYS A 528 -3.40 22.01 2.14
CA LYS A 528 -2.26 21.68 1.28
C LYS A 528 -1.57 20.37 1.70
N LEU A 529 -1.59 20.02 2.99
CA LEU A 529 -0.86 18.87 3.52
C LEU A 529 -1.67 17.57 3.53
N PHE A 530 -2.92 17.58 4.02
CA PHE A 530 -3.71 16.33 4.16
C PHE A 530 -5.18 16.45 3.74
N GLY A 531 -5.63 17.65 3.36
CA GLY A 531 -7.00 17.90 2.94
C GLY A 531 -8.04 17.98 4.08
N PRO A 532 -9.34 18.06 3.76
CA PRO A 532 -10.42 18.35 4.71
C PRO A 532 -10.64 17.32 5.83
N SER A 533 -10.15 16.08 5.64
CA SER A 533 -10.29 14.98 6.60
C SER A 533 -8.98 14.62 7.29
N ALA A 534 -8.02 15.56 7.35
CA ALA A 534 -6.68 15.33 7.88
C ALA A 534 -6.64 14.67 9.26
N GLN A 535 -7.60 14.97 10.14
CA GLN A 535 -7.71 14.36 11.47
C GLN A 535 -7.77 12.82 11.42
N SER A 536 -8.28 12.23 10.34
CA SER A 536 -8.37 10.77 10.18
C SER A 536 -7.01 10.11 9.97
N ARG A 537 -5.95 10.87 9.67
CA ARG A 537 -4.58 10.38 9.47
C ARG A 537 -3.78 10.28 10.77
N PHE A 538 -4.36 10.69 11.90
CA PHE A 538 -3.70 10.70 13.20
C PHE A 538 -4.40 9.82 14.22
N MET A 539 -3.66 9.39 15.23
CA MET A 539 -4.18 8.69 16.40
C MET A 539 -3.53 9.25 17.66
N GLY A 540 -4.26 9.28 18.76
CA GLY A 540 -3.67 9.59 20.05
C GLY A 540 -4.48 9.06 21.22
N LYS A 541 -3.78 8.83 22.33
CA LYS A 541 -4.33 8.41 23.62
C LYS A 541 -4.03 9.48 24.66
N GLN A 542 -5.01 9.75 25.51
CA GLN A 542 -4.87 10.63 26.66
C GLN A 542 -5.19 9.88 27.94
N ARG A 543 -4.31 10.03 28.94
CA ARG A 543 -4.53 9.55 30.30
C ARG A 543 -5.66 10.35 30.96
N VAL A 544 -6.61 9.63 31.55
CA VAL A 544 -7.60 10.17 32.48
C VAL A 544 -7.06 9.96 33.91
N GLY A 545 -7.18 10.97 34.76
CA GLY A 545 -6.56 10.99 36.09
C GLY A 545 -5.13 11.53 36.10
N SER A 546 -4.41 11.30 37.20
CA SER A 546 -3.03 11.79 37.38
C SER A 546 -2.01 10.75 36.91
N ALA A 547 -0.75 11.15 36.73
CA ALA A 547 0.32 10.20 36.39
C ALA A 547 0.55 9.13 37.49
N LYS A 548 0.30 9.51 38.75
CA LYS A 548 0.46 8.61 39.91
C LYS A 548 -0.75 7.71 40.12
N ASN A 549 -1.94 8.21 39.79
CA ASN A 549 -3.22 7.53 39.94
C ASN A 549 -4.02 7.67 38.62
N PRO A 550 -3.66 6.91 37.57
CA PRO A 550 -4.44 6.88 36.35
C PRO A 550 -5.77 6.16 36.59
N THR A 551 -6.84 6.67 36.00
CA THR A 551 -8.20 6.10 36.15
C THR A 551 -8.79 5.63 34.82
N GLY A 552 -8.05 5.79 33.72
CA GLY A 552 -8.47 5.32 32.40
C GLY A 552 -7.72 6.01 31.26
N MET A 553 -8.19 5.76 30.04
CA MET A 553 -7.70 6.37 28.81
C MET A 553 -8.85 6.80 27.93
N ARG A 554 -8.64 7.83 27.11
CA ARG A 554 -9.56 8.22 26.03
C ARG A 554 -8.79 8.57 24.76
N ASP A 555 -9.47 8.49 23.63
CA ASP A 555 -8.91 8.89 22.34
C ASP A 555 -8.85 10.42 22.22
N LEU A 556 -7.84 10.90 21.50
CA LEU A 556 -7.62 12.31 21.23
C LEU A 556 -8.30 12.75 19.93
N ASP A 557 -8.79 13.98 19.93
CA ASP A 557 -9.41 14.64 18.79
C ASP A 557 -8.46 15.67 18.15
N PHE A 558 -8.20 15.51 16.86
CA PHE A 558 -7.25 16.31 16.09
C PHE A 558 -7.90 17.39 15.21
N ARG A 559 -9.22 17.62 15.28
CA ARG A 559 -9.93 18.58 14.41
C ARG A 559 -9.34 20.00 14.34
N ASN A 560 -8.71 20.46 15.41
CA ASN A 560 -8.00 21.75 15.46
C ASN A 560 -6.52 21.57 15.90
N GLY A 561 -5.97 20.38 15.68
CA GLY A 561 -4.62 20.06 16.12
C GLY A 561 -3.53 20.67 15.23
N THR A 562 -2.28 20.50 15.66
CA THR A 562 -1.08 20.89 14.91
C THR A 562 -0.15 19.71 14.74
N ILE A 563 0.82 19.82 13.85
CA ILE A 563 1.97 18.92 13.76
C ILE A 563 3.17 19.75 14.14
N LYS A 564 3.97 19.25 15.07
CA LYS A 564 5.21 19.88 15.48
C LYS A 564 6.37 19.02 15.01
N ALA A 565 7.27 19.60 14.22
CA ALA A 565 8.54 19.02 13.81
C ALA A 565 9.70 19.80 14.42
N VAL A 566 10.68 19.09 14.97
CA VAL A 566 11.90 19.68 15.51
C VAL A 566 13.08 19.15 14.73
N TYR A 567 13.81 20.05 14.11
CA TYR A 567 15.03 19.79 13.36
C TYR A 567 16.24 20.25 14.17
N LYS A 568 17.36 19.53 14.02
CA LYS A 568 18.65 19.90 14.60
C LYS A 568 19.70 19.99 13.51
N LYS A 569 20.61 20.94 13.68
CA LYS A 569 21.74 21.13 12.78
C LYS A 569 22.74 19.98 12.94
N LYS A 570 23.15 19.41 11.83
CA LYS A 570 24.18 18.36 11.73
C LYS A 570 25.58 18.98 11.71
N PRO A 571 26.63 18.18 11.98
CA PRO A 571 28.01 18.66 11.89
C PRO A 571 28.41 19.21 10.51
N ASP A 572 27.78 18.72 9.43
CA ASP A 572 28.00 19.17 8.05
C ASP A 572 27.23 20.46 7.69
N GLY A 573 26.52 21.06 8.66
CA GLY A 573 25.72 22.27 8.46
C GLY A 573 24.32 22.04 7.90
N THR A 574 23.97 20.82 7.51
CA THR A 574 22.60 20.45 7.10
C THR A 574 21.69 20.24 8.31
N TYR A 575 20.40 20.00 8.10
CA TYR A 575 19.42 19.81 9.18
C TYR A 575 18.74 18.45 9.08
N GLY A 576 18.76 17.71 10.19
CA GLY A 576 18.03 16.45 10.31
C GLY A 576 16.89 16.51 11.32
N LEU A 577 15.92 15.64 11.15
CA LEU A 577 14.74 15.55 11.99
C LEU A 577 15.09 14.90 13.33
N TYR A 578 14.89 15.64 14.42
CA TYR A 578 15.07 15.12 15.79
C TYR A 578 13.80 14.41 16.28
N THR A 579 12.63 15.02 16.07
CA THR A 579 11.33 14.42 16.38
C THR A 579 10.21 15.13 15.64
N MET A 580 9.13 14.42 15.31
CA MET A 580 7.90 15.01 14.78
C MET A 580 6.68 14.29 15.34
N PHE A 581 5.67 15.04 15.77
CA PHE A 581 4.46 14.45 16.32
C PHE A 581 3.24 15.37 16.16
N PRO A 582 2.04 14.79 16.00
CA PRO A 582 0.80 15.56 16.01
C PRO A 582 0.41 15.95 17.44
N GLN A 583 -0.18 17.12 17.60
CA GLN A 583 -0.67 17.70 18.84
C GLN A 583 -2.18 17.92 18.71
N HIS A 584 -2.94 17.51 19.73
CA HIS A 584 -4.38 17.76 19.76
C HIS A 584 -4.67 19.15 20.30
N SER A 585 -5.81 19.71 19.91
CA SER A 585 -6.21 21.11 20.18
C SER A 585 -6.52 21.46 21.65
N GLY A 586 -6.26 20.56 22.59
CA GLY A 586 -6.57 20.77 24.00
C GLY A 586 -5.48 21.47 24.83
N VAL A 587 -4.31 21.82 24.27
CA VAL A 587 -3.21 22.47 25.02
C VAL A 587 -2.35 23.35 24.09
N PHE A 588 -2.57 24.68 24.10
CA PHE A 588 -1.47 25.61 23.80
C PHE A 588 -0.38 25.41 24.88
N PRO A 589 0.91 25.42 24.51
CA PRO A 589 1.95 24.71 25.24
C PRO A 589 2.14 25.26 26.65
N ALA A 590 2.02 24.39 27.65
CA ALA A 590 2.96 24.51 28.76
C ALA A 590 4.34 24.22 28.16
N VAL A 591 5.11 25.29 27.96
CA VAL A 591 6.55 25.24 27.72
C VAL A 591 7.11 24.16 28.65
N TYR A 592 7.59 23.04 28.10
CA TYR A 592 8.50 22.19 28.84
C TYR A 592 9.83 22.94 28.80
N PRO A 593 10.33 23.49 29.93
CA PRO A 593 11.70 23.94 29.98
C PRO A 593 12.57 22.67 29.91
N TRP A 594 13.07 22.36 28.71
CA TRP A 594 14.25 21.51 28.60
C TRP A 594 15.39 22.30 29.23
N LYS A 595 15.78 21.91 30.45
CA LYS A 595 17.08 22.25 31.02
C LYS A 595 18.04 21.11 30.77
#